data_AF-A0A0X3NSA4-F1
#
_entry.id   AF-A0A0X3NSA4-F1
#
_cell.length_a   1.000
_cell.length_b   1.000
_cell.length_c   1.000
_cell.angle_alpha   90.00
_cell.angle_beta   90.00
_cell.angle_gamma   90.00
#
_symmetry.space_group_name_H-M   'P 1'
#
loop_
_entity.id
_entity.type
_entity.pdbx_description
1 polymer ?
#
loop_
_entity_poly.entity_id
_entity_poly.type
_entity_poly.pdbx_seq_one_letter_code
_entity_poly.pdbx_strand_id
1 'polypeptide(L)'
;MRVFEHEAELVKCPLFVAPSLHELRSWTANDPKVLSQLDACIKDLPVSRSTEINAPLALAAVYLWSSRSAVCRENIDFKPLVFDGLSGLQPPLSFGLDAKQLQGLSSARWPGRFERIELGAGLTIFLDCAHTNESVQFAAEWFQRESVATTAEKASSVFRILLFTVLGNRDPLPMLTSLQPLQFDCVFFVGLSDGPLVRLPSKASQAERCLSAWRSLTTDALQTPPAPAHILENSAALLRDLKKWRSKNGDVPALLAYFGSEKVLSKGTTVQVLGTGSVYLVGDILKNLRPEYEIRWT
;
A
#
# COMPACT_ATOMS: atom_id res chain seq x y z
N MET A 1 6.97 -19.70 -5.75
CA MET A 1 8.29 -20.20 -6.14
C MET A 1 8.19 -21.26 -7.24
N ARG A 2 7.51 -22.40 -7.02
CA ARG A 2 7.38 -23.51 -8.00
C ARG A 2 6.99 -23.11 -9.43
N VAL A 3 6.08 -22.15 -9.60
CA VAL A 3 5.70 -21.66 -10.94
C VAL A 3 6.91 -21.03 -11.64
N PHE A 4 7.65 -20.16 -10.97
CA PHE A 4 8.83 -19.52 -11.56
C PHE A 4 9.96 -20.51 -11.85
N GLU A 5 10.17 -21.48 -10.96
CA GLU A 5 11.16 -22.55 -11.16
C GLU A 5 10.83 -23.38 -12.40
N HIS A 6 9.57 -23.83 -12.51
CA HIS A 6 9.09 -24.59 -13.65
C HIS A 6 9.24 -23.82 -14.97
N GLU A 7 8.81 -22.54 -14.99
CA GLU A 7 8.97 -21.71 -16.17
C GLU A 7 10.46 -21.54 -16.55
N ALA A 8 11.34 -21.32 -15.57
CA ALA A 8 12.77 -21.19 -15.81
C ALA A 8 13.40 -22.47 -16.38
N GLU A 9 12.98 -23.64 -15.90
CA GLU A 9 13.37 -24.95 -16.45
C GLU A 9 12.87 -25.12 -17.90
N LEU A 10 11.62 -24.78 -18.17
CA LEU A 10 11.02 -24.89 -19.50
C LEU A 10 11.75 -24.03 -20.53
N VAL A 11 12.05 -22.77 -20.19
CA VAL A 11 12.77 -21.85 -21.10
C VAL A 11 14.29 -21.97 -20.99
N LYS A 12 14.80 -22.87 -20.13
CA LYS A 12 16.23 -23.10 -19.88
C LYS A 12 17.00 -21.83 -19.53
N CYS A 13 16.44 -21.00 -18.66
CA CYS A 13 17.08 -19.76 -18.19
C CYS A 13 17.43 -19.84 -16.70
N PRO A 14 18.39 -19.03 -16.22
CA PRO A 14 18.64 -18.89 -14.80
C PRO A 14 17.52 -18.09 -14.10
N LEU A 15 17.09 -18.56 -12.94
CA LEU A 15 16.15 -17.89 -12.04
C LEU A 15 16.90 -17.40 -10.79
N PHE A 16 17.30 -16.14 -10.77
CA PHE A 16 18.01 -15.56 -9.63
C PHE A 16 17.05 -15.19 -8.50
N VAL A 17 17.40 -15.59 -7.28
CA VAL A 17 16.78 -15.06 -6.06
C VAL A 17 17.21 -13.60 -5.88
N ALA A 18 16.27 -12.71 -5.56
CA ALA A 18 16.63 -11.33 -5.26
C ALA A 18 17.47 -11.26 -3.97
N PRO A 19 18.50 -10.40 -3.91
CA PRO A 19 19.24 -10.21 -2.66
C PRO A 19 18.36 -9.57 -1.59
N SER A 20 18.71 -9.80 -0.34
CA SER A 20 18.22 -9.00 0.78
C SER A 20 18.85 -7.61 0.79
N LEU A 21 18.22 -6.67 1.51
CA LEU A 21 18.83 -5.35 1.77
C LEU A 21 20.18 -5.46 2.50
N HIS A 22 20.33 -6.45 3.37
CA HIS A 22 21.58 -6.70 4.08
C HIS A 22 22.70 -7.11 3.11
N GLU A 23 22.42 -8.02 2.17
CA GLU A 23 23.37 -8.41 1.13
C GLU A 23 23.73 -7.24 0.21
N LEU A 24 22.74 -6.43 -0.22
CA LEU A 24 23.04 -5.23 -1.01
C LEU A 24 23.95 -4.24 -0.28
N ARG A 25 23.71 -4.02 1.02
CA ARG A 25 24.57 -3.17 1.86
C ARG A 25 25.99 -3.73 1.96
N SER A 26 26.13 -5.03 2.16
CA SER A 26 27.46 -5.65 2.28
C SER A 26 28.24 -5.59 0.96
N TRP A 27 27.57 -5.76 -0.19
CA TRP A 27 28.20 -5.66 -1.50
C TRP A 27 28.58 -4.23 -1.90
N THR A 28 27.88 -3.23 -1.37
CA THR A 28 28.14 -1.81 -1.63
C THR A 28 29.05 -1.15 -0.59
N ALA A 29 29.51 -1.88 0.43
CA ALA A 29 30.28 -1.34 1.54
C ALA A 29 31.62 -0.67 1.15
N ASN A 30 32.18 -1.05 0.00
CA ASN A 30 33.44 -0.48 -0.51
C ASN A 30 33.28 0.93 -1.10
N ASP A 31 32.05 1.41 -1.31
CA ASP A 31 31.75 2.78 -1.71
C ASP A 31 30.87 3.46 -0.64
N PRO A 32 31.47 4.18 0.32
CA PRO A 32 30.74 4.84 1.41
C PRO A 32 29.69 5.84 0.93
N LYS A 33 29.89 6.46 -0.24
CA LYS A 33 28.96 7.43 -0.80
C LYS A 33 27.70 6.73 -1.32
N VAL A 34 27.88 5.64 -2.06
CA VAL A 34 26.77 4.80 -2.56
C VAL A 34 26.01 4.16 -1.41
N LEU A 35 26.72 3.65 -0.39
CA LEU A 35 26.09 3.07 0.80
C LEU A 35 25.23 4.10 1.54
N SER A 36 25.76 5.31 1.78
CA SER A 36 25.01 6.39 2.43
C SER A 36 23.78 6.80 1.62
N GLN A 37 23.88 6.83 0.29
CA GLN A 37 22.73 7.11 -0.58
C GLN A 37 21.69 6.00 -0.54
N LEU A 38 22.10 4.73 -0.54
CA LEU A 38 21.20 3.59 -0.38
C LEU A 38 20.44 3.69 0.95
N ASP A 39 21.13 3.96 2.04
CA ASP A 39 20.50 4.08 3.36
C ASP A 39 19.51 5.24 3.42
N ALA A 40 19.83 6.38 2.80
CA ALA A 40 18.88 7.48 2.67
C ALA A 40 17.64 7.08 1.86
N CYS A 41 17.83 6.42 0.70
CA CYS A 41 16.71 5.95 -0.12
C CYS A 41 15.79 5.01 0.66
N ILE A 42 16.36 4.02 1.35
CA ILE A 42 15.58 3.03 2.12
C ILE A 42 14.84 3.69 3.29
N LYS A 43 15.46 4.69 3.93
CA LYS A 43 14.83 5.43 5.04
C LYS A 43 13.60 6.22 4.58
N ASP A 44 13.64 6.79 3.38
CA ASP A 44 12.54 7.58 2.83
C ASP A 44 11.40 6.73 2.24
N LEU A 45 11.65 5.43 2.05
CA LEU A 45 10.62 4.50 1.62
C LEU A 45 9.63 4.19 2.76
N PRO A 46 8.36 3.91 2.44
CA PRO A 46 7.41 3.45 3.45
C PRO A 46 7.95 2.20 4.12
N VAL A 47 8.19 2.30 5.43
CA VAL A 47 8.74 1.20 6.22
C VAL A 47 7.70 0.09 6.21
N SER A 48 7.90 -0.96 5.41
CA SER A 48 7.04 -2.13 5.37
C SER A 48 7.86 -3.30 4.85
N ARG A 49 7.51 -4.54 5.26
CA ARG A 49 8.21 -5.74 4.78
C ARG A 49 8.15 -5.86 3.25
N SER A 50 7.05 -5.43 2.62
CA SER A 50 6.95 -5.51 1.15
C SER A 50 7.89 -4.53 0.46
N THR A 51 8.12 -3.34 1.03
CA THR A 51 9.09 -2.38 0.49
C THR A 51 10.52 -2.92 0.59
N GLU A 52 10.85 -3.58 1.71
CA GLU A 52 12.15 -4.22 1.94
C GLU A 52 12.46 -5.35 0.95
N ILE A 53 11.42 -5.99 0.39
CA ILE A 53 11.55 -7.04 -0.62
C ILE A 53 11.55 -6.44 -2.04
N ASN A 54 10.67 -5.48 -2.30
CA ASN A 54 10.47 -4.93 -3.63
C ASN A 54 11.64 -4.05 -4.09
N ALA A 55 12.27 -3.29 -3.20
CA ALA A 55 13.40 -2.43 -3.55
C ALA A 55 14.63 -3.24 -4.04
N PRO A 56 15.12 -4.25 -3.29
CA PRO A 56 16.19 -5.12 -3.79
C PRO A 56 15.84 -5.88 -5.07
N LEU A 57 14.60 -6.38 -5.17
CA LEU A 57 14.12 -7.06 -6.37
C LEU A 57 14.17 -6.13 -7.60
N ALA A 58 13.72 -4.88 -7.46
CA ALA A 58 13.75 -3.90 -8.54
C ALA A 58 15.19 -3.57 -8.95
N LEU A 59 16.09 -3.33 -7.98
CA LEU A 59 17.50 -3.06 -8.24
C LEU A 59 18.18 -4.24 -8.97
N ALA A 60 17.93 -5.47 -8.52
CA ALA A 60 18.47 -6.67 -9.16
C ALA A 60 17.92 -6.86 -10.58
N ALA A 61 16.62 -6.62 -10.80
CA ALA A 61 16.01 -6.70 -12.11
C ALA A 61 16.60 -5.67 -13.10
N VAL A 62 16.79 -4.42 -12.66
CA VAL A 62 17.43 -3.36 -13.46
C VAL A 62 18.88 -3.72 -13.76
N TYR A 63 19.62 -4.26 -12.79
CA TYR A 63 21.00 -4.67 -12.98
C TYR A 63 21.13 -5.81 -14.00
N LEU A 64 20.29 -6.85 -13.89
CA LEU A 64 20.25 -7.96 -14.86
C LEU A 64 19.88 -7.47 -16.26
N TRP A 65 18.88 -6.60 -16.37
CA TRP A 65 18.47 -6.03 -17.65
C TRP A 65 19.58 -5.17 -18.28
N SER A 66 20.24 -4.33 -17.48
CA SER A 66 21.32 -3.45 -17.95
C SER A 66 22.53 -4.27 -18.42
N SER A 67 22.90 -5.29 -17.64
CA SER A 67 24.01 -6.19 -17.98
C SER A 67 23.75 -6.95 -19.28
N ARG A 68 22.52 -7.43 -19.49
CA ARG A 68 22.13 -8.10 -20.75
C ARG A 68 22.05 -7.11 -21.92
N SER A 69 21.55 -5.90 -21.69
CA SER A 69 21.41 -4.88 -22.74
C SER A 69 22.75 -4.31 -23.19
N ALA A 70 23.74 -4.23 -22.30
CA ALA A 70 25.10 -3.81 -22.63
C ALA A 70 25.77 -4.79 -23.62
N VAL A 71 25.56 -6.10 -23.44
CA VAL A 71 25.99 -7.13 -24.42
C VAL A 71 25.45 -6.85 -25.81
N CYS A 72 24.18 -6.45 -25.90
CA CYS A 72 23.50 -6.25 -27.18
C CYS A 72 23.79 -4.89 -27.87
N ARG A 73 24.41 -3.92 -27.17
CA ARG A 73 24.57 -2.53 -27.66
C ARG A 73 26.01 -2.10 -27.94
N GLU A 74 27.00 -2.98 -27.80
CA GLU A 74 28.43 -2.67 -27.99
C GLU A 74 28.91 -1.41 -27.21
N ASN A 75 28.26 -1.06 -26.11
CA ASN A 75 28.70 0.03 -25.23
C ASN A 75 29.63 -0.55 -24.16
N ILE A 76 30.91 -0.18 -24.26
CA ILE A 76 32.08 -0.90 -23.72
C ILE A 76 32.29 -0.73 -22.19
N ASP A 77 31.53 0.12 -21.50
CA ASP A 77 31.78 0.43 -20.08
C ASP A 77 31.10 -0.50 -19.06
N PHE A 78 30.21 -1.40 -19.50
CA PHE A 78 29.60 -2.39 -18.60
C PHE A 78 30.23 -3.76 -18.86
N LYS A 79 30.88 -4.35 -17.86
CA LYS A 79 31.38 -5.73 -17.96
C LYS A 79 30.16 -6.66 -18.01
N PRO A 80 29.85 -7.27 -19.16
CA PRO A 80 28.65 -8.08 -19.27
C PRO A 80 28.76 -9.30 -18.38
N LEU A 81 27.67 -9.63 -17.70
CA LEU A 81 27.55 -10.89 -16.99
C LEU A 81 27.47 -12.02 -18.01
N VAL A 82 28.39 -12.97 -17.89
CA VAL A 82 28.34 -14.22 -18.66
C VAL A 82 27.42 -15.17 -17.91
N PHE A 83 26.27 -15.47 -18.51
CA PHE A 83 25.30 -16.42 -17.96
C PHE A 83 25.41 -17.81 -18.59
N ASP A 84 26.43 -18.04 -19.42
CA ASP A 84 26.59 -19.28 -20.18
C ASP A 84 26.65 -20.50 -19.26
N GLY A 85 25.79 -21.47 -19.54
CA GLY A 85 25.69 -22.72 -18.78
C GLY A 85 24.88 -22.63 -17.47
N LEU A 86 24.32 -21.47 -17.10
CA LEU A 86 23.43 -21.34 -15.94
C LEU A 86 21.98 -21.65 -16.32
N SER A 87 21.31 -22.46 -15.51
CA SER A 87 19.89 -22.79 -15.65
C SER A 87 19.24 -23.09 -14.30
N GLY A 88 17.92 -22.93 -14.20
CA GLY A 88 17.18 -23.20 -12.97
C GLY A 88 17.49 -22.20 -11.85
N LEU A 89 17.16 -22.56 -10.62
CA LEU A 89 17.29 -21.67 -9.46
C LEU A 89 18.76 -21.31 -9.18
N GLN A 90 19.04 -20.00 -9.09
CA GLN A 90 20.35 -19.44 -8.82
C GLN A 90 20.33 -18.62 -7.52
N PRO A 91 21.45 -18.58 -6.76
CA PRO A 91 21.57 -17.71 -5.59
C PRO A 91 21.51 -16.23 -5.97
N PRO A 92 21.38 -15.32 -5.00
CA PRO A 92 21.48 -13.88 -5.27
C PRO A 92 22.76 -13.52 -6.01
N LEU A 93 22.60 -12.77 -7.09
CA LEU A 93 23.72 -12.26 -7.87
C LEU A 93 24.31 -11.03 -7.17
N SER A 94 25.61 -11.04 -6.91
CA SER A 94 26.32 -9.88 -6.33
C SER A 94 26.56 -8.79 -7.38
N PHE A 95 26.26 -7.54 -7.01
CA PHE A 95 26.49 -6.38 -7.86
C PHE A 95 26.73 -5.10 -7.06
N GLY A 96 27.47 -4.18 -7.67
CA GLY A 96 27.60 -2.81 -7.18
C GLY A 96 26.43 -1.95 -7.66
N LEU A 97 25.94 -1.07 -6.79
CA LEU A 97 24.94 -0.06 -7.15
C LEU A 97 25.63 1.18 -7.70
N ASP A 98 25.05 1.76 -8.74
CA ASP A 98 25.46 3.07 -9.25
C ASP A 98 24.49 4.19 -8.80
N ALA A 99 24.94 5.44 -8.98
CA ALA A 99 24.16 6.61 -8.61
C ALA A 99 22.83 6.74 -9.39
N LYS A 100 22.74 6.19 -10.62
CA LYS A 100 21.52 6.26 -11.44
C LYS A 100 20.47 5.28 -10.93
N GLN A 101 20.88 4.09 -10.51
CA GLN A 101 19.99 3.10 -9.89
C GLN A 101 19.41 3.63 -8.58
N LEU A 102 20.25 4.26 -7.74
CA LEU A 102 19.80 4.88 -6.49
C LEU A 102 18.90 6.10 -6.74
N GLN A 103 19.24 6.94 -7.73
CA GLN A 103 18.37 8.03 -8.15
C GLN A 103 17.00 7.50 -8.61
N GLY A 104 16.98 6.44 -9.43
CA GLY A 104 15.77 5.77 -9.86
C GLY A 104 14.93 5.30 -8.67
N LEU A 105 15.53 4.59 -7.72
CA LEU A 105 14.86 4.12 -6.51
C LEU A 105 14.25 5.28 -5.70
N SER A 106 15.03 6.35 -5.45
CA SER A 106 14.57 7.52 -4.67
C SER A 106 13.46 8.33 -5.35
N SER A 107 13.49 8.38 -6.69
CA SER A 107 12.54 9.12 -7.52
C SER A 107 11.24 8.36 -7.77
N ALA A 108 11.24 7.05 -7.56
CA ALA A 108 10.11 6.22 -7.93
C ALA A 108 8.90 6.49 -7.02
N ARG A 109 7.71 6.50 -7.62
CA ARG A 109 6.45 6.84 -6.95
C ARG A 109 5.42 5.78 -7.29
N TRP A 110 4.66 5.36 -6.28
CA TRP A 110 3.57 4.40 -6.42
C TRP A 110 2.30 4.95 -5.77
N PRO A 111 1.51 5.75 -6.51
CA PRO A 111 0.22 6.22 -6.02
C PRO A 111 -0.65 5.03 -5.53
N GLY A 112 -1.21 5.15 -4.34
CA GLY A 112 -1.98 4.10 -3.69
C GLY A 112 -1.15 2.95 -3.10
N ARG A 113 0.17 3.11 -2.89
CA ARG A 113 0.97 2.19 -2.05
C ARG A 113 1.51 2.95 -0.86
N PHE A 114 1.11 2.50 0.34
CA PHE A 114 1.51 3.12 1.61
C PHE A 114 1.47 4.65 1.57
N GLU A 115 0.40 5.18 0.97
CA GLU A 115 0.30 6.59 0.64
C GLU A 115 -0.49 7.34 1.69
N ARG A 116 0.08 8.44 2.18
CA ARG A 116 -0.50 9.32 3.18
C ARG A 116 -0.80 10.67 2.56
N ILE A 117 -2.07 11.08 2.58
CA ILE A 117 -2.55 12.35 2.02
C ILE A 117 -3.15 13.18 3.16
N GLU A 118 -2.44 14.24 3.55
CA GLU A 118 -2.94 15.23 4.51
C GLU A 118 -3.80 16.26 3.76
N LEU A 119 -5.10 16.29 4.05
CA LEU A 119 -6.03 17.26 3.44
C LEU A 119 -6.17 18.53 4.28
N GLY A 120 -5.25 18.74 5.23
CA GLY A 120 -5.25 19.87 6.16
C GLY A 120 -6.26 19.72 7.29
N ALA A 121 -6.10 20.60 8.27
CA ALA A 121 -6.94 20.72 9.46
C ALA A 121 -7.12 19.41 10.27
N GLY A 122 -6.33 18.35 10.09
CA GLY A 122 -6.52 17.09 10.85
C GLY A 122 -7.43 16.08 10.16
N LEU A 123 -7.63 16.18 8.83
CA LEU A 123 -8.14 15.07 8.01
C LEU A 123 -6.96 14.43 7.26
N THR A 124 -6.72 13.15 7.50
CA THR A 124 -5.67 12.38 6.82
C THR A 124 -6.26 11.13 6.16
N ILE A 125 -5.93 10.91 4.89
CA ILE A 125 -6.31 9.72 4.13
C ILE A 125 -5.07 8.84 3.95
N PHE A 126 -5.18 7.58 4.33
CA PHE A 126 -4.17 6.55 4.18
C PHE A 126 -4.66 5.56 3.12
N LEU A 127 -3.83 5.25 2.13
CA LEU A 127 -4.20 4.43 0.98
C LEU A 127 -3.19 3.33 0.73
N ASP A 128 -3.68 2.11 0.57
CA ASP A 128 -2.89 1.01 0.06
C ASP A 128 -3.74 0.04 -0.76
N CYS A 129 -3.35 -0.27 -2.00
CA CYS A 129 -4.10 -1.23 -2.83
C CYS A 129 -3.83 -2.71 -2.51
N ALA A 130 -3.38 -3.03 -1.31
CA ALA A 130 -3.38 -4.37 -0.77
C ALA A 130 -4.73 -5.06 -1.01
N HIS A 131 -4.67 -6.32 -1.39
CA HIS A 131 -5.83 -7.06 -1.87
C HIS A 131 -5.66 -8.59 -1.76
N THR A 132 -4.65 -9.03 -1.01
CA THR A 132 -4.35 -10.39 -0.55
C THR A 132 -4.21 -10.37 0.98
N ASN A 133 -4.32 -11.52 1.64
CA ASN A 133 -4.22 -11.59 3.11
C ASN A 133 -2.91 -10.97 3.62
N GLU A 134 -1.79 -11.39 3.04
CA GLU A 134 -0.45 -10.90 3.39
C GLU A 134 -0.28 -9.39 3.11
N SER A 135 -0.70 -8.91 1.93
CA SER A 135 -0.57 -7.48 1.62
C SER A 135 -1.44 -6.60 2.52
N VAL A 136 -2.65 -7.06 2.90
CA VAL A 136 -3.53 -6.32 3.81
C VAL A 136 -2.94 -6.28 5.22
N GLN A 137 -2.27 -7.35 5.66
CA GLN A 137 -1.52 -7.34 6.91
C GLN A 137 -0.40 -6.28 6.88
N PHE A 138 0.40 -6.20 5.81
CA PHE A 138 1.42 -5.17 5.69
C PHE A 138 0.84 -3.75 5.67
N ALA A 139 -0.31 -3.56 5.01
CA ALA A 139 -1.03 -2.28 5.02
C ALA A 139 -1.53 -1.93 6.43
N ALA A 140 -2.00 -2.91 7.21
CA ALA A 140 -2.42 -2.72 8.60
C ALA A 140 -1.26 -2.28 9.50
N GLU A 141 -0.11 -2.96 9.42
CA GLU A 141 1.10 -2.65 10.18
C GLU A 141 1.69 -1.28 9.83
N TRP A 142 1.62 -0.91 8.55
CA TRP A 142 1.99 0.43 8.09
C TRP A 142 1.03 1.49 8.63
N PHE A 143 -0.28 1.30 8.45
CA PHE A 143 -1.30 2.25 8.91
C PHE A 143 -1.20 2.48 10.42
N GLN A 144 -1.01 1.43 11.22
CA GLN A 144 -0.90 1.56 12.68
C GLN A 144 0.22 2.52 13.08
N ARG A 145 1.40 2.40 12.45
CA ARG A 145 2.55 3.27 12.74
C ARG A 145 2.33 4.69 12.26
N GLU A 146 1.86 4.86 11.02
CA GLU A 146 1.62 6.18 10.45
C GLU A 146 0.48 6.94 11.15
N SER A 147 -0.57 6.23 11.57
CA SER A 147 -1.66 6.76 12.40
C SER A 147 -1.11 7.36 13.69
N VAL A 148 -0.24 6.63 14.40
CA VAL A 148 0.38 7.11 15.64
C VAL A 148 1.28 8.32 15.36
N ALA A 149 2.14 8.26 14.35
CA ALA A 149 3.04 9.36 14.00
C ALA A 149 2.28 10.65 13.64
N THR A 150 1.14 10.53 12.97
CA THR A 150 0.30 11.68 12.55
C THR A 150 -0.55 12.24 13.69
N THR A 151 -0.65 11.56 14.83
CA THR A 151 -1.48 11.97 15.97
C THR A 151 -0.78 12.99 16.90
N ALA A 152 0.50 13.31 16.67
CA ALA A 152 1.35 13.98 17.65
C ALA A 152 0.96 15.44 18.01
N GLU A 153 0.98 15.68 19.33
CA GLU A 153 0.97 16.91 20.16
C GLU A 153 -0.29 17.79 20.29
N LYS A 154 -1.28 17.78 19.38
CA LYS A 154 -2.45 18.69 19.49
C LYS A 154 -3.84 18.05 19.36
N ALA A 155 -3.94 16.75 19.08
CA ALA A 155 -5.22 16.07 18.93
C ALA A 155 -5.79 15.62 20.30
N SER A 156 -6.99 16.07 20.64
CA SER A 156 -7.69 15.59 21.86
C SER A 156 -8.33 14.22 21.66
N SER A 157 -8.58 13.82 20.40
CA SER A 157 -9.07 12.49 20.04
C SER A 157 -8.80 12.18 18.55
N VAL A 158 -8.72 10.90 18.19
CA VAL A 158 -8.60 10.41 16.81
C VAL A 158 -9.84 9.62 16.44
N PHE A 159 -10.44 9.88 15.28
CA PHE A 159 -11.57 9.12 14.74
C PHE A 159 -11.13 8.36 13.49
N ARG A 160 -11.17 7.04 13.52
CA ARG A 160 -10.67 6.15 12.46
C ARG A 160 -11.81 5.57 11.63
N ILE A 161 -11.72 5.73 10.32
CA ILE A 161 -12.67 5.19 9.35
C ILE A 161 -11.94 4.17 8.48
N LEU A 162 -12.54 2.99 8.30
CA LEU A 162 -12.08 2.02 7.29
C LEU A 162 -12.99 2.10 6.05
N LEU A 163 -12.40 2.28 4.88
CA LEU A 163 -13.01 2.03 3.58
C LEU A 163 -12.41 0.75 3.00
N PHE A 164 -13.22 -0.27 2.84
CA PHE A 164 -12.73 -1.59 2.41
C PHE A 164 -13.66 -2.22 1.38
N THR A 165 -13.10 -3.04 0.50
CA THR A 165 -13.86 -4.00 -0.30
C THR A 165 -12.95 -5.10 -0.83
N VAL A 166 -13.49 -6.27 -1.11
CA VAL A 166 -12.84 -7.29 -1.94
C VAL A 166 -13.62 -7.47 -3.24
N LEU A 167 -12.94 -7.90 -4.30
CA LEU A 167 -13.58 -8.14 -5.60
C LEU A 167 -13.48 -9.61 -6.01
N GLY A 168 -14.52 -10.11 -6.68
CA GLY A 168 -14.58 -11.50 -7.15
C GLY A 168 -14.65 -12.50 -5.99
N ASN A 169 -14.00 -13.66 -6.14
CA ASN A 169 -14.21 -14.79 -5.22
C ASN A 169 -13.30 -14.78 -3.98
N ARG A 170 -12.60 -13.68 -3.71
CA ARG A 170 -11.72 -13.59 -2.53
C ARG A 170 -12.53 -13.66 -1.24
N ASP A 171 -11.96 -14.32 -0.24
CA ASP A 171 -12.53 -14.38 1.11
C ASP A 171 -12.11 -13.13 1.89
N PRO A 172 -13.06 -12.27 2.33
CA PRO A 172 -12.72 -11.08 3.09
C PRO A 172 -12.30 -11.39 4.54
N LEU A 173 -12.68 -12.54 5.12
CA LEU A 173 -12.55 -12.77 6.56
C LEU A 173 -11.09 -12.67 7.08
N PRO A 174 -10.07 -13.31 6.45
CA PRO A 174 -8.69 -13.20 6.94
C PRO A 174 -8.12 -11.78 6.82
N MET A 175 -8.50 -11.05 5.77
CA MET A 175 -8.10 -9.66 5.57
C MET A 175 -8.70 -8.75 6.64
N LEU A 176 -10.00 -8.91 6.93
CA LEU A 176 -10.69 -8.14 7.97
C LEU A 176 -10.20 -8.48 9.38
N THR A 177 -9.83 -9.75 9.62
CA THR A 177 -9.20 -10.18 10.89
C THR A 177 -7.90 -9.42 11.15
N SER A 178 -7.12 -9.13 10.11
CA SER A 178 -5.88 -8.36 10.23
C SER A 178 -6.12 -6.86 10.50
N LEU A 179 -7.29 -6.35 10.10
CA LEU A 179 -7.66 -4.93 10.24
C LEU A 179 -8.41 -4.64 11.54
N GLN A 180 -9.16 -5.60 12.07
CA GLN A 180 -10.00 -5.44 13.27
C GLN A 180 -9.25 -4.92 14.52
N PRO A 181 -8.00 -5.32 14.79
CA PRO A 181 -7.22 -4.79 15.93
C PRO A 181 -6.87 -3.29 15.83
N LEU A 182 -7.05 -2.64 14.67
CA LEU A 182 -6.71 -1.22 14.47
C LEU A 182 -7.71 -0.24 15.10
N GLN A 183 -8.76 -0.75 15.76
CA GLN A 183 -9.75 0.04 16.51
C GLN A 183 -10.37 1.16 15.65
N PHE A 184 -11.02 0.77 14.56
CA PHE A 184 -11.83 1.70 13.77
C PHE A 184 -13.05 2.15 14.57
N ASP A 185 -13.45 3.41 14.42
CA ASP A 185 -14.67 3.95 15.01
C ASP A 185 -15.89 3.78 14.08
N CYS A 186 -15.63 3.57 12.77
CA CYS A 186 -16.64 3.27 11.76
C CYS A 186 -16.02 2.53 10.56
N VAL A 187 -16.77 1.60 9.97
CA VAL A 187 -16.34 0.82 8.80
C VAL A 187 -17.35 0.94 7.66
N PHE A 188 -16.85 1.15 6.45
CA PHE A 188 -17.65 1.19 5.23
C PHE A 188 -17.15 0.18 4.21
N PHE A 189 -18.05 -0.70 3.79
CA PHE A 189 -17.82 -1.62 2.69
C PHE A 189 -18.34 -1.02 1.39
N VAL A 190 -17.42 -0.77 0.44
CA VAL A 190 -17.73 0.07 -0.73
C VAL A 190 -18.15 -0.82 -1.91
N GLY A 191 -19.37 -0.62 -2.40
CA GLY A 191 -19.97 -1.31 -3.56
C GLY A 191 -19.31 -0.96 -4.89
N LEU A 192 -18.63 0.17 -4.95
CA LEU A 192 -17.98 0.73 -6.13
C LEU A 192 -18.97 1.12 -7.26
N SER A 193 -20.25 1.30 -7.00
CA SER A 193 -21.21 1.75 -8.02
C SER A 193 -20.79 3.12 -8.59
N ASP A 194 -20.88 3.27 -9.91
CA ASP A 194 -20.56 4.52 -10.63
C ASP A 194 -19.14 5.05 -10.42
N GLY A 195 -18.23 4.15 -10.09
CA GLY A 195 -16.81 4.45 -10.05
C GLY A 195 -16.30 4.90 -11.43
N PRO A 196 -15.36 5.85 -11.48
CA PRO A 196 -14.77 6.35 -12.72
C PRO A 196 -14.00 5.32 -13.55
N LEU A 197 -13.74 4.14 -12.99
CA LEU A 197 -12.94 3.09 -13.60
C LEU A 197 -13.86 2.00 -14.17
N VAL A 198 -13.62 1.61 -15.42
CA VAL A 198 -14.32 0.48 -16.05
C VAL A 198 -14.00 -0.82 -15.30
N ARG A 199 -15.04 -1.60 -14.97
CA ARG A 199 -14.90 -2.85 -14.23
C ARG A 199 -15.49 -4.02 -14.99
N LEU A 200 -14.74 -5.12 -15.01
CA LEU A 200 -15.24 -6.39 -15.48
C LEU A 200 -16.24 -6.96 -14.46
N PRO A 201 -17.25 -7.73 -14.89
CA PRO A 201 -18.17 -8.41 -13.98
C PRO A 201 -17.47 -9.27 -12.92
N SER A 202 -16.36 -9.93 -13.30
CA SER A 202 -15.51 -10.72 -12.38
C SER A 202 -14.79 -9.89 -11.32
N LYS A 203 -14.87 -8.55 -11.43
CA LYS A 203 -14.31 -7.56 -10.50
C LYS A 203 -15.41 -6.77 -9.78
N ALA A 204 -16.63 -7.30 -9.70
CA ALA A 204 -17.68 -6.74 -8.87
C ALA A 204 -17.29 -6.75 -7.37
N SER A 205 -17.70 -5.70 -6.67
CA SER A 205 -17.54 -5.60 -5.21
C SER A 205 -18.29 -6.71 -4.49
N GLN A 206 -17.75 -7.13 -3.36
CA GLN A 206 -18.36 -8.11 -2.47
C GLN A 206 -18.73 -7.46 -1.13
N ALA A 207 -19.20 -6.21 -1.15
CA ALA A 207 -19.47 -5.41 0.05
C ALA A 207 -20.39 -6.13 1.07
N GLU A 208 -21.42 -6.84 0.61
CA GLU A 208 -22.30 -7.66 1.47
C GLU A 208 -21.57 -8.80 2.19
N ARG A 209 -20.65 -9.48 1.49
CA ARG A 209 -19.82 -10.52 2.09
C ARG A 209 -18.82 -9.92 3.08
N CYS A 210 -18.26 -8.74 2.77
CA CYS A 210 -17.40 -8.03 3.72
C CYS A 210 -18.18 -7.65 4.98
N LEU A 211 -19.41 -7.14 4.85
CA LEU A 211 -20.27 -6.78 5.97
C LEU A 211 -20.61 -8.01 6.83
N SER A 212 -21.00 -9.10 6.19
CA SER A 212 -21.30 -10.36 6.88
C SER A 212 -20.07 -10.90 7.63
N ALA A 213 -18.90 -10.91 6.98
CA ALA A 213 -17.65 -11.34 7.59
C ALA A 213 -17.25 -10.44 8.76
N TRP A 214 -17.37 -9.12 8.62
CA TRP A 214 -17.08 -8.18 9.71
C TRP A 214 -17.96 -8.43 10.93
N ARG A 215 -19.27 -8.57 10.74
CA ARG A 215 -20.22 -8.87 11.83
C ARG A 215 -19.97 -10.20 12.53
N SER A 216 -19.33 -11.15 11.84
CA SER A 216 -18.94 -12.44 12.42
C SER A 216 -17.66 -12.39 13.27
N LEU A 217 -16.88 -11.31 13.18
CA LEU A 217 -15.69 -11.13 14.01
C LEU A 217 -16.11 -10.82 15.44
N THR A 218 -15.51 -11.51 16.41
CA THR A 218 -15.60 -11.17 17.84
C THR A 218 -14.34 -10.42 18.24
N THR A 219 -14.47 -9.25 18.88
CA THR A 219 -13.29 -8.54 19.37
C THR A 219 -12.92 -9.07 20.76
N ASP A 220 -11.76 -9.75 20.83
CA ASP A 220 -11.13 -10.29 22.04
C ASP A 220 -11.93 -11.33 22.85
N ALA A 221 -11.27 -11.92 23.87
CA ALA A 221 -11.82 -12.92 24.79
C ALA A 221 -13.11 -12.47 25.53
N LEU A 222 -13.44 -11.17 25.46
CA LEU A 222 -14.61 -10.53 26.05
C LEU A 222 -15.82 -10.42 25.09
N GLN A 223 -15.71 -10.92 23.85
CA GLN A 223 -16.83 -10.98 22.88
C GLN A 223 -17.46 -9.62 22.57
N THR A 224 -16.69 -8.53 22.60
CA THR A 224 -17.23 -7.23 22.21
C THR A 224 -17.56 -7.22 20.71
N PRO A 225 -18.68 -6.60 20.29
CA PRO A 225 -19.02 -6.50 18.89
C PRO A 225 -18.03 -5.55 18.18
N PRO A 226 -17.72 -5.79 16.90
CA PRO A 226 -16.83 -4.94 16.14
C PRO A 226 -17.49 -3.59 15.86
N ALA A 227 -16.69 -2.62 15.44
CA ALA A 227 -17.15 -1.26 15.15
C ALA A 227 -18.34 -1.25 14.16
N PRO A 228 -19.25 -0.25 14.27
CA PRO A 228 -20.38 -0.11 13.36
C PRO A 228 -19.93 -0.15 11.90
N ALA A 229 -20.59 -1.01 11.12
CA ALA A 229 -20.23 -1.24 9.72
C ALA A 229 -21.44 -1.15 8.79
N HIS A 230 -21.25 -0.49 7.65
CA HIS A 230 -22.30 -0.22 6.67
C HIS A 230 -21.80 -0.35 5.24
N ILE A 231 -22.71 -0.46 4.29
CA ILE A 231 -22.38 -0.49 2.87
C ILE A 231 -22.60 0.90 2.28
N LEU A 232 -21.62 1.35 1.50
CA LEU A 232 -21.74 2.54 0.67
C LEU A 232 -21.74 2.13 -0.79
N GLU A 233 -22.56 2.76 -1.62
CA GLU A 233 -22.49 2.57 -3.07
C GLU A 233 -21.11 2.98 -3.60
N ASN A 234 -20.60 4.15 -3.19
CA ASN A 234 -19.26 4.64 -3.48
C ASN A 234 -18.71 5.52 -2.34
N SER A 235 -17.41 5.84 -2.39
CA SER A 235 -16.75 6.66 -1.38
C SER A 235 -16.88 8.18 -1.60
N ALA A 236 -17.42 8.62 -2.75
CA ALA A 236 -17.34 10.02 -3.17
C ALA A 236 -18.14 10.97 -2.27
N ALA A 237 -19.37 10.58 -1.88
CA ALA A 237 -20.21 11.39 -1.01
C ALA A 237 -19.57 11.56 0.38
N LEU A 238 -19.10 10.47 0.99
CA LEU A 238 -18.41 10.51 2.28
C LEU A 238 -17.18 11.41 2.23
N LEU A 239 -16.30 11.24 1.23
CA LEU A 239 -15.09 12.06 1.11
C LEU A 239 -15.41 13.55 0.95
N ARG A 240 -16.44 13.87 0.15
CA ARG A 240 -16.93 15.24 -0.03
C ARG A 240 -17.43 15.84 1.28
N ASP A 241 -18.18 15.06 2.06
CA ASP A 241 -18.76 15.52 3.32
C ASP A 241 -17.70 15.67 4.42
N LEU A 242 -16.70 14.78 4.48
CA LEU A 242 -15.55 14.93 5.38
C LEU A 242 -14.75 16.20 5.06
N LYS A 243 -14.51 16.48 3.77
CA LYS A 243 -13.87 17.73 3.32
C LYS A 243 -14.70 18.97 3.70
N LYS A 244 -16.02 18.93 3.48
CA LYS A 244 -16.93 20.04 3.84
C LYS A 244 -16.99 20.27 5.35
N TRP A 245 -17.14 19.20 6.13
CA TRP A 245 -17.16 19.26 7.59
C TRP A 245 -15.93 20.00 8.11
N ARG A 246 -14.74 19.63 7.61
CA ARG A 246 -13.50 20.21 8.10
C ARG A 246 -13.25 21.64 7.63
N SER A 247 -13.61 21.97 6.39
CA SER A 247 -13.46 23.34 5.86
C SER A 247 -14.36 24.38 6.54
N LYS A 248 -15.56 23.97 6.96
CA LYS A 248 -16.54 24.88 7.58
C LYS A 248 -16.62 24.79 9.10
N ASN A 249 -15.80 23.93 9.72
CA ASN A 249 -15.90 23.63 11.14
C ASN A 249 -17.36 23.25 11.54
N GLY A 250 -18.04 22.54 10.63
CA GLY A 250 -19.49 22.29 10.68
C GLY A 250 -19.86 21.09 11.54
N ASP A 251 -21.16 20.78 11.60
CA ASP A 251 -21.69 19.64 12.33
C ASP A 251 -21.13 18.31 11.80
N VAL A 252 -21.03 17.32 12.68
CA VAL A 252 -20.65 15.94 12.38
C VAL A 252 -21.31 15.50 11.06
N PRO A 253 -20.55 14.95 10.08
CA PRO A 253 -21.13 14.50 8.82
C PRO A 253 -22.38 13.65 9.09
N ALA A 254 -23.51 14.01 8.49
CA ALA A 254 -24.79 13.33 8.73
C ALA A 254 -24.69 11.82 8.55
N LEU A 255 -23.84 11.39 7.61
CA LEU A 255 -23.50 10.00 7.37
C LEU A 255 -22.92 9.31 8.62
N LEU A 256 -21.98 9.94 9.34
CA LEU A 256 -21.38 9.38 10.55
C LEU A 256 -22.35 9.37 11.74
N ALA A 257 -23.22 10.37 11.83
CA ALA A 257 -24.27 10.42 12.85
C ALA A 257 -25.32 9.32 12.66
N TYR A 258 -25.67 9.01 11.41
CA TYR A 258 -26.65 7.97 11.07
C TYR A 258 -26.12 6.55 11.33
N PHE A 259 -24.81 6.36 11.27
CA PHE A 259 -24.18 5.05 11.27
C PHE A 259 -23.66 4.58 12.63
N GLY A 260 -24.06 5.25 13.71
CA GLY A 260 -24.05 4.69 15.07
C GLY A 260 -22.70 4.69 15.78
N SER A 261 -21.74 5.52 15.36
CA SER A 261 -20.53 5.71 16.16
C SER A 261 -20.87 6.50 17.43
N GLU A 262 -20.58 5.94 18.61
CA GLU A 262 -20.81 6.60 19.90
C GLU A 262 -19.85 7.79 20.13
N LYS A 263 -18.78 7.87 19.33
CA LYS A 263 -17.74 8.88 19.49
C LYS A 263 -18.11 10.17 18.78
N VAL A 264 -18.31 11.21 19.58
CA VAL A 264 -18.63 12.55 19.07
C VAL A 264 -17.40 13.17 18.41
N LEU A 265 -17.53 13.52 17.11
CA LEU A 265 -16.54 14.31 16.41
C LEU A 265 -16.56 15.75 16.92
N SER A 266 -15.44 16.19 17.51
CA SER A 266 -15.27 17.55 18.01
C SER A 266 -14.29 18.35 17.15
N LYS A 267 -14.17 19.66 17.40
CA LYS A 267 -13.19 20.52 16.72
C LYS A 267 -11.74 20.02 16.86
N GLY A 268 -11.40 19.46 18.03
CA GLY A 268 -10.08 18.90 18.32
C GLY A 268 -9.84 17.48 17.79
N THR A 269 -10.85 16.87 17.17
CA THR A 269 -10.75 15.49 16.66
C THR A 269 -10.02 15.46 15.32
N THR A 270 -9.00 14.60 15.24
CA THR A 270 -8.32 14.24 13.99
C THR A 270 -9.05 13.06 13.36
N VAL A 271 -9.37 13.15 12.07
CA VAL A 271 -10.02 12.07 11.31
C VAL A 271 -8.98 11.39 10.44
N GLN A 272 -8.90 10.07 10.55
CA GLN A 272 -8.01 9.22 9.78
C GLN A 272 -8.84 8.21 8.99
N VAL A 273 -8.69 8.19 7.67
CA VAL A 273 -9.42 7.27 6.79
C VAL A 273 -8.43 6.30 6.16
N LEU A 274 -8.56 4.99 6.40
CA LEU A 274 -7.80 3.97 5.68
C LEU A 274 -8.63 3.43 4.50
N GLY A 275 -8.12 3.55 3.27
CA GLY A 275 -8.68 2.91 2.08
C GLY A 275 -7.83 1.74 1.61
N THR A 276 -8.37 0.52 1.64
CA THR A 276 -7.63 -0.69 1.21
C THR A 276 -8.55 -1.83 0.73
N GLY A 277 -8.00 -2.99 0.39
CA GLY A 277 -8.70 -4.19 -0.08
C GLY A 277 -8.89 -4.29 -1.60
N SER A 278 -8.78 -3.16 -2.30
CA SER A 278 -8.98 -3.11 -3.75
C SER A 278 -8.25 -1.95 -4.43
N VAL A 279 -7.53 -2.26 -5.51
CA VAL A 279 -6.94 -1.28 -6.43
C VAL A 279 -8.00 -0.33 -7.01
N TYR A 280 -9.20 -0.84 -7.30
CA TYR A 280 -10.28 -0.01 -7.83
C TYR A 280 -10.83 0.96 -6.78
N LEU A 281 -10.93 0.54 -5.52
CA LEU A 281 -11.36 1.43 -4.44
C LEU A 281 -10.35 2.56 -4.24
N VAL A 282 -9.06 2.23 -4.16
CA VAL A 282 -8.00 3.23 -3.98
C VAL A 282 -7.95 4.17 -5.18
N GLY A 283 -8.06 3.66 -6.41
CA GLY A 283 -8.15 4.48 -7.61
C GLY A 283 -9.34 5.45 -7.61
N ASP A 284 -10.52 4.99 -7.18
CA ASP A 284 -11.71 5.84 -7.02
C ASP A 284 -11.48 6.94 -5.97
N ILE A 285 -10.89 6.60 -4.81
CA ILE A 285 -10.58 7.58 -3.76
C ILE A 285 -9.62 8.64 -4.33
N LEU A 286 -8.49 8.23 -4.91
CA LEU A 286 -7.52 9.14 -5.51
C LEU A 286 -8.14 10.08 -6.55
N LYS A 287 -9.05 9.57 -7.39
CA LYS A 287 -9.74 10.42 -8.37
C LYS A 287 -10.66 11.45 -7.72
N ASN A 288 -11.39 11.06 -6.66
CA ASN A 288 -12.27 11.97 -5.91
C ASN A 288 -11.51 12.99 -5.03
N LEU A 289 -10.20 12.79 -4.84
CA LEU A 289 -9.31 13.73 -4.17
C LEU A 289 -8.69 14.78 -5.11
N ARG A 290 -9.06 14.82 -6.40
CA ARG A 290 -8.58 15.85 -7.35
C ARG A 290 -9.47 17.10 -7.31
N PRO A 291 -8.89 18.32 -7.43
CA PRO A 291 -7.49 18.63 -7.71
C PRO A 291 -6.61 18.74 -6.45
N GLU A 292 -7.14 18.50 -5.25
CA GLU A 292 -6.39 18.65 -3.99
C GLU A 292 -5.19 17.71 -3.89
N TYR A 293 -5.21 16.66 -4.72
CA TYR A 293 -4.11 15.77 -5.01
C TYR A 293 -3.78 15.87 -6.52
N GLU A 294 -3.01 16.89 -6.91
CA GLU A 294 -2.35 16.86 -8.21
C GLU A 294 -1.23 15.83 -8.14
N ILE A 295 -1.35 14.75 -8.90
CA ILE A 295 -0.16 13.95 -9.24
C ILE A 295 0.68 14.81 -10.18
N ARG A 296 1.48 15.71 -9.62
CA ARG A 296 2.48 16.46 -10.37
C ARG A 296 3.61 15.50 -10.71
N TRP A 297 3.58 15.00 -11.94
CA TRP A 297 4.74 14.34 -12.54
C TRP A 297 5.71 15.45 -12.97
N THR A 298 6.66 15.80 -12.10
CA THR A 298 7.82 16.61 -12.48
C THR A 298 8.90 15.71 -13.06
#